data_AF-A0A6M3KX31-F1
#
_entry.id   AF-A0A6M3KX31-F1
#
_cell.length_a   1.000
_cell.length_b   1.000
_cell.length_c   1.000
_cell.angle_alpha   90.00
_cell.angle_beta   90.00
_cell.angle_gamma   90.00
#
_symmetry.space_group_name_H-M   'P 1'
#
loop_
_entity.id
_entity.type
_entity.pdbx_description
1 polymer ?
#
loop_
_entity_poly.entity_id
_entity_poly.type
_entity_poly.pdbx_seq_one_letter_code
_entity_poly.pdbx_strand_id
1 'polypeptide(L)'
;MKKIYFKNNKCINCGKEISRYSKFCHSCSQKGKRNHRFGKHSYNYKGEKYYCMDCGKLRSSKLSPRCKSCARKYQYKTRPETLPKGLSGKLNPNYKTGYSIKWKEARNKCFKRDKYICKLCDKKQNNYLNAHHIIHRNLCGNIFNVNNLITLCKDCHFFITKIEFSEKYLKYKNKFLNYTKKVEVKK
;
A
#
# COMPACT_ATOMS: atom_id res chain seq x y z
N MET A 1 -18.27 -28.17 -54.25
CA MET A 1 -18.74 -27.05 -53.39
C MET A 1 -18.70 -27.49 -51.93
N LYS A 2 -17.81 -26.93 -51.09
CA LYS A 2 -17.72 -27.27 -49.66
C LYS A 2 -18.84 -26.55 -48.90
N LYS A 3 -19.78 -27.30 -48.30
CA LYS A 3 -20.82 -26.78 -47.40
C LYS A 3 -20.14 -26.14 -46.17
N ILE A 4 -20.24 -24.81 -46.03
CA ILE A 4 -19.80 -24.10 -44.82
C ILE A 4 -20.88 -24.31 -43.77
N TYR A 5 -20.59 -25.14 -42.76
CA TYR A 5 -21.45 -25.29 -41.60
C TYR A 5 -21.33 -24.06 -40.71
N PHE A 6 -22.31 -23.17 -40.77
CA PHE A 6 -22.48 -22.11 -39.76
C PHE A 6 -22.89 -22.77 -38.44
N LYS A 7 -21.93 -23.02 -37.54
CA LYS A 7 -22.26 -23.38 -36.15
C LYS A 7 -22.93 -22.16 -35.51
N ASN A 8 -24.22 -22.26 -35.25
CA ASN A 8 -25.01 -21.28 -34.51
C ASN A 8 -24.46 -21.12 -33.10
N ASN A 9 -23.51 -20.22 -32.92
CA ASN A 9 -22.98 -19.89 -31.61
C ASN A 9 -24.01 -19.05 -30.86
N LYS A 10 -24.53 -19.60 -29.78
CA LYS A 10 -25.52 -18.95 -28.92
C LYS A 10 -24.89 -18.51 -27.60
N CYS A 11 -25.33 -17.37 -27.09
CA CYS A 11 -24.93 -16.86 -25.79
C CYS A 11 -25.38 -17.80 -24.69
N ILE A 12 -24.42 -18.18 -23.82
CA ILE A 12 -24.67 -19.08 -22.68
C ILE A 12 -25.79 -18.56 -21.76
N ASN A 13 -25.96 -17.23 -21.64
CA ASN A 13 -26.91 -16.65 -20.68
C ASN A 13 -28.32 -16.39 -21.25
N CYS A 14 -28.47 -16.25 -22.57
CA CYS A 14 -29.76 -15.80 -23.14
C CYS A 14 -30.09 -16.39 -24.51
N GLY A 15 -29.25 -17.29 -25.05
CA GLY A 15 -29.51 -17.98 -26.32
C GLY A 15 -29.35 -17.13 -27.58
N LYS A 16 -29.10 -15.82 -27.47
CA LYS A 16 -28.88 -14.93 -28.64
C LYS A 16 -27.67 -15.36 -29.47
N GLU A 17 -27.77 -15.22 -30.78
CA GLU A 17 -26.64 -15.48 -31.69
C GLU A 17 -25.46 -14.54 -31.41
N ILE A 18 -24.26 -15.10 -31.45
CA ILE A 18 -23.01 -14.40 -31.16
C ILE A 18 -21.89 -14.85 -32.09
N SER A 19 -20.83 -14.05 -32.16
CA SER A 19 -19.65 -14.37 -32.97
C SER A 19 -19.01 -15.71 -32.57
N ARG A 20 -18.25 -16.31 -33.50
CA ARG A 20 -17.62 -17.62 -33.32
C ARG A 20 -16.70 -17.71 -32.09
N TYR A 21 -16.12 -16.59 -31.66
CA TYR A 21 -15.16 -16.54 -30.55
C TYR A 21 -15.78 -16.06 -29.23
N SER A 22 -16.99 -15.52 -29.28
CA SER A 22 -17.67 -14.99 -28.10
C SER A 22 -18.39 -16.11 -27.35
N LYS A 23 -18.33 -16.07 -26.01
CA LYS A 23 -19.14 -16.95 -25.14
C LYS A 23 -20.44 -16.27 -24.66
N PHE A 24 -20.49 -14.94 -24.72
CA PHE A 24 -21.63 -14.12 -24.26
C PHE A 24 -21.94 -13.02 -25.28
N CYS A 25 -23.21 -12.62 -25.39
CA CYS A 25 -23.60 -11.45 -26.17
C CYS A 25 -23.24 -10.17 -25.41
N HIS A 26 -23.17 -9.03 -26.12
CA HIS A 26 -22.77 -7.74 -25.53
C HIS A 26 -23.57 -7.39 -24.28
N SER A 27 -24.90 -7.57 -24.30
CA SER A 27 -25.75 -7.28 -23.14
C SER A 27 -25.49 -8.21 -21.95
N CYS A 28 -25.18 -9.48 -22.19
CA CYS A 28 -24.94 -10.46 -21.13
C CYS A 28 -23.50 -10.39 -20.60
N SER A 29 -22.52 -10.01 -21.41
CA SER A 29 -21.15 -9.74 -20.94
C SER A 29 -21.08 -8.49 -20.06
N GLN A 30 -21.98 -7.53 -20.31
CA GLN A 30 -22.12 -6.29 -19.51
C GLN A 30 -22.86 -6.52 -18.18
N LYS A 31 -23.52 -7.67 -17.96
CA LYS A 31 -24.33 -7.95 -16.77
C LYS A 31 -23.69 -9.07 -15.92
N GLY A 32 -23.38 -8.78 -14.64
CA GLY A 32 -22.99 -9.79 -13.65
C GLY A 32 -21.56 -9.68 -13.09
N LYS A 33 -21.13 -10.71 -12.33
CA LYS A 33 -19.91 -10.75 -11.47
C LYS A 33 -18.57 -10.42 -12.18
N ARG A 34 -18.52 -10.41 -13.51
CA ARG A 34 -17.33 -10.10 -14.32
C ARG A 34 -17.25 -8.65 -14.77
N ASN A 35 -18.36 -7.91 -14.73
CA ASN A 35 -18.33 -6.47 -14.92
C ASN A 35 -17.94 -5.82 -13.59
N HIS A 36 -16.82 -5.11 -13.52
CA HIS A 36 -16.42 -4.37 -12.32
C HIS A 36 -17.51 -3.38 -11.85
N ARG A 37 -18.42 -2.97 -12.75
CA ARG A 37 -19.59 -2.14 -12.46
C ARG A 37 -20.73 -2.88 -11.74
N PHE A 38 -20.70 -4.22 -11.63
CA PHE A 38 -21.75 -5.05 -11.00
C PHE A 38 -21.17 -6.11 -10.04
N GLY A 39 -21.78 -6.26 -8.86
CA GLY A 39 -21.31 -7.18 -7.80
C GLY A 39 -20.49 -6.47 -6.71
N LYS A 40 -19.75 -7.21 -5.87
CA LYS A 40 -19.04 -6.68 -4.68
C LYS A 40 -18.03 -5.55 -4.92
N HIS A 41 -17.64 -5.33 -6.19
CA HIS A 41 -16.73 -4.27 -6.63
C HIS A 41 -17.46 -3.06 -7.24
N SER A 42 -18.79 -3.13 -7.40
CA SER A 42 -19.63 -2.03 -7.86
C SER A 42 -19.76 -0.97 -6.75
N TYR A 43 -19.72 0.31 -7.15
CA TYR A 43 -20.03 1.43 -6.25
C TYR A 43 -21.44 1.34 -5.64
N ASN A 44 -22.35 0.61 -6.30
CA ASN A 44 -23.74 0.43 -5.89
C ASN A 44 -24.00 -0.89 -5.13
N TYR A 45 -22.95 -1.61 -4.71
CA TYR A 45 -23.10 -2.85 -3.95
C TYR A 45 -23.60 -2.56 -2.52
N LYS A 46 -24.84 -2.96 -2.23
CA LYS A 46 -25.45 -2.90 -0.88
C LYS A 46 -24.92 -4.04 0.00
N GLY A 47 -23.62 -4.01 0.32
CA GLY A 47 -22.99 -4.94 1.28
C GLY A 47 -23.51 -4.75 2.72
N GLU A 48 -22.91 -5.46 3.68
CA GLU A 48 -23.19 -5.28 5.12
C GLU A 48 -23.18 -3.80 5.50
N LYS A 49 -24.20 -3.37 6.25
CA LYS A 49 -24.34 -1.98 6.71
C LYS A 49 -23.42 -1.76 7.90
N TYR A 50 -22.47 -0.84 7.78
CA TYR A 50 -21.57 -0.45 8.87
C TYR A 50 -21.98 0.91 9.42
N TYR A 51 -21.91 1.10 10.74
CA TYR A 51 -22.34 2.34 11.39
C TYR A 51 -21.17 3.06 12.06
N CYS A 52 -21.18 4.39 12.01
CA CYS A 52 -20.17 5.22 12.66
C CYS A 52 -20.30 5.13 14.18
N MET A 53 -19.20 4.80 14.87
CA MET A 53 -19.20 4.71 16.34
C MET A 53 -19.52 6.02 17.06
N ASP A 54 -19.34 7.17 16.40
CA ASP A 54 -19.54 8.49 17.04
C ASP A 54 -20.93 9.10 16.80
N CYS A 55 -21.57 8.76 15.68
CA CYS A 55 -22.78 9.46 15.25
C CYS A 55 -23.84 8.55 14.65
N GLY A 56 -23.64 7.24 14.66
CA GLY A 56 -24.60 6.25 14.16
C GLY A 56 -24.86 6.31 12.65
N LYS A 57 -24.22 7.19 11.88
CA LYS A 57 -24.44 7.29 10.43
C LYS A 57 -23.90 6.07 9.69
N LEU A 58 -24.62 5.63 8.66
CA LEU A 58 -24.20 4.56 7.76
C LEU A 58 -22.86 4.89 7.08
N ARG A 59 -22.02 3.87 6.93
CA ARG A 59 -20.67 3.93 6.37
C ARG A 59 -20.52 2.97 5.21
N SER A 60 -19.57 3.27 4.34
CA SER A 60 -19.26 2.50 3.11
C SER A 60 -18.26 1.35 3.30
N SER A 61 -17.66 1.18 4.49
CA SER A 61 -16.62 0.15 4.71
C SER A 61 -16.53 -0.29 6.17
N LYS A 62 -16.18 -1.57 6.41
CA LYS A 62 -15.88 -2.15 7.73
C LYS A 62 -14.55 -1.67 8.31
N LEU A 63 -13.60 -1.27 7.46
CA LEU A 63 -12.21 -1.04 7.85
C LEU A 63 -11.98 0.26 8.61
N SER A 64 -12.88 1.24 8.51
CA SER A 64 -12.80 2.41 9.37
C SER A 64 -13.92 2.34 10.42
N PRO A 65 -13.72 2.86 11.64
CA PRO A 65 -14.77 2.89 12.65
C PRO A 65 -15.61 4.19 12.62
N ARG A 66 -15.11 5.28 12.02
CA ARG A 66 -15.72 6.64 12.03
C ARG A 66 -16.02 7.19 10.64
N CYS A 67 -17.20 7.80 10.43
CA CYS A 67 -17.56 8.44 9.14
C CYS A 67 -16.61 9.61 8.83
N LYS A 68 -16.56 10.09 7.58
CA LYS A 68 -15.60 11.12 7.13
C LYS A 68 -15.60 12.37 8.03
N SER A 69 -16.77 12.86 8.42
CA SER A 69 -16.91 14.02 9.29
C SER A 69 -16.39 13.75 10.71
N CYS A 70 -16.74 12.62 11.31
CA CYS A 70 -16.34 12.28 12.67
C CYS A 70 -14.85 11.89 12.75
N ALA A 71 -14.32 11.21 11.75
CA ALA A 71 -12.89 10.95 11.62
C ALA A 71 -12.08 12.25 11.54
N ARG A 72 -12.56 13.23 10.75
CA ARG A 72 -11.92 14.55 10.66
C ARG A 72 -11.97 15.29 11.99
N LYS A 73 -13.12 15.31 12.68
CA LYS A 73 -13.24 15.91 14.02
C LYS A 73 -12.31 15.25 15.04
N TYR A 74 -12.25 13.92 15.03
CA TYR A 74 -11.35 13.15 15.89
C TYR A 74 -9.88 13.53 15.62
N GLN A 75 -9.46 13.56 14.35
CA GLN A 75 -8.10 13.98 13.97
C GLN A 75 -7.76 15.41 14.42
N TYR A 76 -8.71 16.35 14.38
CA TYR A 76 -8.49 17.71 14.91
C TYR A 76 -8.35 17.72 16.44
N LYS A 77 -9.15 16.92 17.16
CA LYS A 77 -9.07 16.81 18.63
C LYS A 77 -7.78 16.14 19.10
N THR A 78 -7.29 15.13 18.40
CA THR A 78 -6.06 14.39 18.75
C THR A 78 -4.80 15.02 18.17
N ARG A 79 -4.90 16.22 17.59
CA ARG A 79 -3.77 16.91 16.97
C ARG A 79 -3.00 17.68 18.05
N PRO A 80 -1.69 17.43 18.22
CA PRO A 80 -0.84 18.27 19.07
C PRO A 80 -0.90 19.74 18.61
N GLU A 81 -1.08 20.68 19.54
CA GLU A 81 -1.17 22.12 19.24
C GLU A 81 0.08 22.65 18.53
N THR A 82 1.23 22.03 18.76
CA THR A 82 2.52 22.37 18.16
C THR A 82 2.62 22.07 16.66
N LEU A 83 1.65 21.36 16.05
CA LEU A 83 1.66 21.08 14.62
C LEU A 83 1.01 22.22 13.82
N PRO A 84 1.72 22.87 12.86
CA PRO A 84 1.21 24.01 12.10
C PRO A 84 -0.04 23.67 11.27
N LYS A 85 -1.14 24.40 11.50
CA LYS A 85 -2.44 24.19 10.83
C LYS A 85 -2.27 24.29 9.30
N GLY A 86 -2.54 23.20 8.59
CA GLY A 86 -2.73 23.24 7.14
C GLY A 86 -1.49 23.19 6.24
N LEU A 87 -0.48 22.36 6.53
CA LEU A 87 0.54 22.01 5.52
C LEU A 87 -0.05 21.00 4.51
N SER A 88 -0.76 21.51 3.51
CA SER A 88 -1.22 20.74 2.34
C SER A 88 -0.89 21.47 1.05
N GLY A 89 -0.70 20.74 -0.05
CA GLY A 89 -0.31 21.38 -1.31
C GLY A 89 1.09 22.01 -1.24
N LYS A 90 1.33 23.07 -2.04
CA LYS A 90 2.62 23.77 -2.25
C LYS A 90 3.34 24.23 -0.97
N LEU A 91 2.60 24.38 0.11
CA LEU A 91 3.09 24.82 1.41
C LEU A 91 3.70 23.68 2.24
N ASN A 92 3.38 22.43 1.93
CA ASN A 92 4.05 21.30 2.54
C ASN A 92 5.50 21.28 2.00
N PRO A 93 6.54 21.32 2.85
CA PRO A 93 7.93 21.21 2.39
C PRO A 93 8.24 19.91 1.61
N ASN A 94 7.31 18.94 1.63
CA ASN A 94 7.36 17.71 0.83
C ASN A 94 6.65 17.79 -0.54
N TYR A 95 6.04 18.93 -0.91
CA TYR A 95 5.13 19.03 -2.07
C TYR A 95 5.82 18.91 -3.43
N LYS A 96 7.04 19.43 -3.59
CA LYS A 96 7.77 19.35 -4.86
C LYS A 96 8.66 18.11 -5.00
N THR A 97 9.07 17.49 -3.89
CA THR A 97 10.09 16.41 -3.90
C THR A 97 9.56 15.05 -3.45
N GLY A 98 8.32 14.96 -2.96
CA GLY A 98 7.72 13.73 -2.43
C GLY A 98 8.32 13.25 -1.09
N TYR A 99 9.46 13.81 -0.67
CA TYR A 99 10.15 13.53 0.58
C TYR A 99 10.94 14.75 1.06
N SER A 100 11.01 14.98 2.37
CA SER A 100 11.78 16.10 2.94
C SER A 100 13.27 15.95 2.62
N ILE A 101 13.99 17.07 2.48
CA ILE A 101 15.46 17.08 2.28
C ILE A 101 16.15 16.19 3.34
N LYS A 102 15.72 16.30 4.59
CA LYS A 102 16.20 15.48 5.73
C LYS A 102 16.00 13.98 5.50
N TRP A 103 14.89 13.56 4.89
CA TRP A 103 14.70 12.15 4.53
C TRP A 103 15.66 11.70 3.44
N LYS A 104 15.85 12.51 2.39
CA LYS A 104 16.78 12.20 1.31
C LYS A 104 18.20 12.01 1.85
N GLU A 105 18.63 12.88 2.75
CA GLU A 105 19.92 12.78 3.43
C GLU A 105 20.03 11.52 4.30
N ALA A 106 19.04 11.25 5.15
CA ALA A 106 19.03 10.07 6.01
C ALA A 106 19.06 8.77 5.19
N ARG A 107 18.28 8.70 4.11
CA ARG A 107 18.26 7.59 3.15
C ARG A 107 19.62 7.40 2.49
N ASN A 108 20.24 8.48 2.01
CA ASN A 108 21.57 8.42 1.40
C ASN A 108 22.65 7.99 2.40
N LYS A 109 22.60 8.47 3.65
CA LYS A 109 23.51 8.04 4.73
C LYS A 109 23.36 6.55 5.02
N CYS A 110 22.12 6.04 5.08
CA CYS A 110 21.82 4.62 5.22
C CYS A 110 22.43 3.79 4.08
N PHE A 111 22.22 4.20 2.82
CA PHE A 111 22.75 3.49 1.66
C PHE A 111 24.28 3.49 1.59
N LYS A 112 24.92 4.63 1.89
CA LYS A 112 26.38 4.75 1.95
C LYS A 112 26.95 3.84 3.05
N ARG A 113 26.38 3.86 4.26
CA ARG A 113 26.78 2.98 5.37
C ARG A 113 26.73 1.51 4.96
N ASP A 114 25.67 1.14 4.24
CA ASP A 114 25.39 -0.23 3.86
C ASP A 114 26.12 -0.64 2.56
N LYS A 115 26.94 0.25 2.00
CA LYS A 115 27.65 0.08 0.71
C LYS A 115 26.72 -0.27 -0.45
N TYR A 116 25.49 0.25 -0.42
CA TYR A 116 24.45 -0.04 -1.43
C TYR A 116 24.15 -1.55 -1.60
N ILE A 117 24.35 -2.33 -0.53
CA ILE A 117 24.09 -3.78 -0.50
C ILE A 117 22.88 -4.04 0.40
N CYS A 118 21.96 -4.88 -0.07
CA CYS A 118 20.80 -5.31 0.72
C CYS A 118 21.26 -6.07 1.98
N LYS A 119 20.83 -5.67 3.18
CA LYS A 119 21.25 -6.31 4.44
C LYS A 119 20.42 -7.53 4.85
N LEU A 120 19.52 -7.97 3.97
CA LEU A 120 18.80 -9.23 4.14
C LEU A 120 19.36 -10.34 3.27
N CYS A 121 19.64 -10.07 1.99
CA CYS A 121 20.09 -11.07 1.03
C CYS A 121 21.53 -10.87 0.53
N ASP A 122 22.21 -9.80 0.97
CA ASP A 122 23.60 -9.47 0.66
C ASP A 122 23.92 -9.28 -0.84
N LYS A 123 22.89 -9.18 -1.69
CA LYS A 123 23.04 -8.87 -3.12
C LYS A 123 23.16 -7.36 -3.34
N LYS A 124 24.15 -6.97 -4.16
CA LYS A 124 24.21 -5.63 -4.76
C LYS A 124 23.06 -5.48 -5.75
N GLN A 125 22.40 -4.33 -5.74
CA GLN A 125 21.28 -4.05 -6.63
C GLN A 125 21.58 -2.80 -7.44
N ASN A 126 21.34 -2.86 -8.74
CA ASN A 126 21.67 -1.75 -9.61
C ASN A 126 20.66 -0.61 -9.47
N ASN A 127 19.34 -0.87 -9.41
CA ASN A 127 18.39 0.23 -9.65
C ASN A 127 17.29 0.50 -8.60
N TYR A 128 17.06 -0.31 -7.56
CA TYR A 128 15.99 0.00 -6.57
C TYR A 128 16.29 -0.48 -5.15
N LEU A 129 16.99 0.36 -4.37
CA LEU A 129 17.18 0.19 -2.93
C LEU A 129 16.16 1.00 -2.12
N ASN A 130 15.76 0.45 -0.99
CA ASN A 130 14.84 1.08 -0.05
C ASN A 130 15.50 1.19 1.33
N ALA A 131 15.27 2.31 2.00
CA ALA A 131 15.64 2.48 3.41
C ALA A 131 14.41 2.11 4.25
N HIS A 132 14.44 0.91 4.83
CA HIS A 132 13.37 0.40 5.69
C HIS A 132 13.58 0.87 7.12
N HIS A 133 12.50 1.25 7.81
CA HIS A 133 12.52 1.58 9.23
C HIS A 133 12.52 0.29 10.08
N ILE A 134 13.60 0.00 10.81
CA ILE A 134 13.73 -1.20 11.64
C ILE A 134 12.66 -1.22 12.75
N ILE A 135 12.51 -0.11 13.45
CA ILE A 135 11.37 0.23 14.30
C ILE A 135 10.43 1.06 13.44
N HIS A 136 9.19 0.58 13.27
CA HIS A 136 8.20 1.20 12.40
C HIS A 136 8.08 2.72 12.63
N ARG A 137 7.91 3.49 11.56
CA ARG A 137 7.99 4.98 11.55
C ARG A 137 7.07 5.68 12.56
N ASN A 138 5.94 5.06 12.91
CA ASN A 138 4.99 5.61 13.88
C ASN A 138 5.43 5.41 15.34
N LEU A 139 6.44 4.58 15.59
CA LEU A 139 6.91 4.18 16.93
C LEU A 139 8.33 4.68 17.24
N CYS A 140 9.09 5.12 16.23
CA CYS A 140 10.53 5.38 16.38
C CYS A 140 10.90 6.80 16.84
N GLY A 141 9.92 7.67 17.09
CA GLY A 141 10.12 9.08 17.47
C GLY A 141 10.76 9.91 16.34
N ASN A 142 12.05 9.71 16.09
CA ASN A 142 12.80 10.34 15.01
C ASN A 142 12.85 9.43 13.76
N ILE A 143 12.03 9.76 12.76
CA ILE A 143 11.97 9.03 11.47
C ILE A 143 13.23 9.18 10.60
N PHE A 144 14.12 10.13 10.92
CA PHE A 144 15.38 10.38 10.20
C PHE A 144 16.60 9.72 10.86
N ASN A 145 16.42 9.01 11.98
CA ASN A 145 17.50 8.32 12.66
C ASN A 145 18.07 7.20 11.75
N VAL A 146 19.30 7.39 11.27
CA VAL A 146 19.99 6.46 10.36
C VAL A 146 20.20 5.08 11.00
N ASN A 147 20.36 5.01 12.33
CA ASN A 147 20.52 3.74 13.04
C ASN A 147 19.24 2.91 13.10
N ASN A 148 18.09 3.56 12.85
CA ASN A 148 16.80 2.93 12.68
C ASN A 148 16.46 2.65 11.20
N LEU A 149 17.40 2.91 10.27
CA LEU A 149 17.23 2.62 8.85
C LEU A 149 18.10 1.44 8.43
N ILE A 150 17.60 0.63 7.51
CA ILE A 150 18.35 -0.48 6.91
C ILE A 150 18.14 -0.53 5.39
N THR A 151 19.20 -0.79 4.63
CA THR A 151 19.14 -0.89 3.17
C THR A 151 18.63 -2.25 2.74
N LEU A 152 17.52 -2.28 2.00
CA LEU A 152 16.91 -3.48 1.44
C LEU A 152 16.65 -3.35 -0.06
N CYS A 153 16.77 -4.44 -0.81
CA CYS A 153 16.25 -4.50 -2.17
C CYS A 153 14.72 -4.48 -2.17
N LYS A 154 14.10 -4.24 -3.33
CA LYS A 154 12.64 -4.22 -3.49
C LYS A 154 11.95 -5.46 -2.89
N ASP A 155 12.43 -6.65 -3.22
CA ASP A 155 11.79 -7.91 -2.81
C ASP A 155 11.93 -8.15 -1.30
N CYS A 156 13.13 -7.91 -0.76
CA CYS A 156 13.39 -8.00 0.67
C CYS A 156 12.59 -6.97 1.46
N HIS A 157 12.48 -5.74 0.94
CA HIS A 157 11.66 -4.70 1.56
C HIS A 157 10.19 -5.12 1.61
N PHE A 158 9.63 -5.59 0.50
CA PHE A 158 8.25 -6.06 0.44
C PHE A 158 7.99 -7.24 1.39
N PHE A 159 8.91 -8.20 1.45
CA PHE A 159 8.85 -9.31 2.40
C PHE A 159 8.83 -8.82 3.85
N ILE A 160 9.76 -7.93 4.21
CA ILE A 160 9.86 -7.38 5.57
C ILE A 160 8.59 -6.60 5.94
N THR A 161 8.08 -5.72 5.07
CA THR A 161 6.85 -4.96 5.32
C THR A 161 5.66 -5.88 5.60
N LYS A 162 5.54 -7.02 4.89
CA LYS A 162 4.44 -7.97 5.13
C LYS A 162 4.47 -8.60 6.52
N ILE A 163 5.65 -8.81 7.08
CA ILE A 163 5.82 -9.50 8.35
C ILE A 163 6.05 -8.54 9.52
N GLU A 164 6.15 -7.22 9.29
CA GLU A 164 6.64 -6.23 10.26
C GLU A 164 5.86 -6.17 11.59
N PHE A 165 4.58 -6.56 11.55
CA PHE A 165 3.69 -6.64 12.73
C PHE A 165 3.50 -8.07 13.26
N SER A 166 4.26 -9.05 12.74
CA SER A 166 4.23 -10.44 13.19
C SER A 166 5.40 -10.77 14.11
N GLU A 167 5.26 -11.81 14.93
CA GLU A 167 6.34 -12.28 15.79
C GLU A 167 7.59 -12.72 15.00
N LYS A 168 7.40 -13.20 13.77
CA LYS A 168 8.50 -13.57 12.87
C LYS A 168 9.45 -12.41 12.60
N TYR A 169 8.97 -11.17 12.70
CA TYR A 169 9.82 -9.99 12.50
C TYR A 169 10.84 -9.77 13.62
N LEU A 170 10.61 -10.25 14.85
CA LEU A 170 11.54 -10.08 15.98
C LEU A 170 12.96 -10.55 15.63
N LYS A 171 13.08 -11.70 14.94
CA LYS A 171 14.37 -12.22 14.47
C LYS A 171 15.10 -11.24 13.55
N TYR A 172 14.40 -10.67 12.58
CA TYR A 172 14.97 -9.71 11.62
C TYR A 172 15.27 -8.36 12.27
N LYS A 173 14.35 -7.87 13.12
CA LYS A 173 14.52 -6.65 13.90
C LYS A 173 15.81 -6.71 14.72
N ASN A 174 16.01 -7.79 15.47
CA ASN A 174 17.21 -7.98 16.29
C ASN A 174 18.48 -8.06 15.42
N LYS A 175 18.43 -8.80 14.32
CA LYS A 175 19.54 -8.84 13.34
C LYS A 175 19.90 -7.44 12.83
N PHE A 176 18.91 -6.64 12.43
CA PHE A 176 19.13 -5.29 11.91
C PHE A 176 19.64 -4.32 12.97
N LEU A 177 19.07 -4.32 14.18
CA LEU A 177 19.52 -3.48 15.29
C LEU A 177 20.97 -3.80 15.69
N ASN A 178 21.33 -5.08 15.76
CA ASN A 178 22.70 -5.48 16.08
C ASN A 178 23.68 -5.03 15.00
N TYR A 179 23.29 -5.11 13.73
CA TYR A 179 24.10 -4.61 12.62
C TYR A 179 24.31 -3.09 12.71
N THR A 180 23.25 -2.31 12.88
CA THR A 180 23.37 -0.84 12.89
C THR A 180 24.18 -0.33 14.08
N LYS A 181 24.04 -0.95 15.26
CA LYS A 181 24.88 -0.66 16.45
C LYS A 181 26.35 -0.98 16.21
N LYS A 182 26.68 -2.13 15.62
CA LYS A 182 28.08 -2.53 15.37
C LYS A 182 28.82 -1.59 14.41
N VAL A 183 28.11 -1.00 13.45
CA VAL A 183 28.71 -0.07 12.48
C VAL A 183 28.89 1.32 13.08
N GLU A 184 28.09 1.71 14.07
CA GLU A 184 28.22 2.98 14.79
C GLU A 184 29.48 3.03 15.65
N VAL A 185 29.85 1.94 16.32
CA VAL A 185 31.06 1.83 17.16
C VAL A 185 32.37 1.86 16.35
N LYS A 186 32.31 1.61 15.04
CA LYS A 186 33.50 1.55 14.15
C LYS A 186 33.80 2.86 13.42
N LYS A 187 33.11 3.95 13.77
CA LYS A 187 33.36 5.30 13.25
C LYS A 187 33.91 6.18 14.36
#